data_AF-A0A9D2A3J5-F1
#
_entry.id   AF-A0A9D2A3J5-F1
#
_cell.length_a   1.000
_cell.length_b   1.000
_cell.length_c   1.000
_cell.angle_alpha   90.00
_cell.angle_beta   90.00
_cell.angle_gamma   90.00
#
_symmetry.space_group_name_H-M   'P 1'
#
loop_
_entity.id
_entity.type
_entity.pdbx_description
1 polymer ?
#
loop_
_entity_poly.entity_id
_entity_poly.type
_entity_poly.pdbx_seq_one_letter_code
_entity_poly.pdbx_strand_id
1 'polypeptide(L)'
;MLFPVPSLSDSLSALSMQCRFWQSLSVCLSTGRSVAGLPSCTSVECSRGVSVLSRLLWRKFGLLGDAADKLAVLSLLYDLERDTSLVADYAREAEWSDSFESVASPCLSDAPSVGERLRIRLCRCLSDYFYFDPSAEDDSWFQFLRDTVRGWAGSFSSVTGWGGLSLPDALERVEVMNRYSYMFLDPSCDAVTGSAYVFYRSGFSLLPASSYGLYFLYHTLSLEGHALPADEELAETIVSRLSLHVRQSPGAREAELCLLSCLASSGAFRRLEPEIA
;
A
#
# COMPACT_ATOMS: atom_id res chain seq x y z
N MET A 1 24.33 -6.50 -4.00
CA MET A 1 23.12 -6.47 -3.14
C MET A 1 22.28 -7.69 -3.45
N LEU A 2 21.86 -8.49 -2.46
CA LEU A 2 20.93 -9.61 -2.67
C LEU A 2 19.49 -9.07 -2.61
N PHE A 3 18.59 -9.58 -3.46
CA PHE A 3 17.17 -9.22 -3.40
C PHE A 3 16.58 -9.53 -2.01
N PRO A 4 15.61 -8.75 -1.53
CA PRO A 4 14.97 -9.02 -0.25
C PRO A 4 14.30 -10.40 -0.28
N VAL A 5 14.70 -11.27 0.66
CA VAL A 5 14.13 -12.62 0.81
C VAL A 5 13.00 -12.56 1.84
N PRO A 6 11.73 -12.73 1.46
CA PRO A 6 10.63 -12.64 2.41
C PRO A 6 10.67 -13.77 3.44
N SER A 7 10.30 -13.44 4.68
CA SER A 7 10.14 -14.40 5.78
C SER A 7 8.74 -14.30 6.40
N LEU A 8 8.23 -15.42 6.93
CA LEU A 8 6.96 -15.44 7.67
C LEU A 8 7.00 -14.56 8.93
N SER A 9 8.20 -14.40 9.51
CA SER A 9 8.46 -13.55 10.67
C SER A 9 8.45 -12.05 10.33
N ASP A 10 8.49 -11.67 9.06
CA ASP A 10 8.51 -10.27 8.66
C ASP A 10 7.19 -9.59 9.07
N SER A 11 7.28 -8.34 9.51
CA SER A 11 6.12 -7.52 9.84
C SER A 11 5.23 -7.28 8.61
N LEU A 12 3.94 -6.92 8.80
CA LEU A 12 3.07 -6.56 7.67
C LEU A 12 3.62 -5.35 6.90
N SER A 13 4.24 -4.39 7.59
CA SER A 13 4.92 -3.27 6.95
C SER A 13 6.10 -3.73 6.08
N ALA A 14 6.94 -4.65 6.57
CA ALA A 14 8.03 -5.22 5.78
C ALA A 14 7.51 -6.02 4.57
N LEU A 15 6.42 -6.77 4.72
CA LEU A 15 5.80 -7.47 3.60
C LEU A 15 5.21 -6.51 2.57
N SER A 16 4.58 -5.42 3.01
CA SER A 16 4.06 -4.36 2.14
C SER A 16 5.18 -3.69 1.33
N MET A 17 6.28 -3.33 1.98
CA MET A 17 7.47 -2.79 1.31
C MET A 17 8.02 -3.78 0.27
N GLN A 18 8.08 -5.08 0.59
CA GLN A 18 8.51 -6.12 -0.35
C GLN A 18 7.57 -6.26 -1.55
N CYS A 19 6.25 -6.22 -1.34
CA CYS A 19 5.26 -6.25 -2.43
C CYS A 19 5.55 -5.11 -3.39
N ARG A 20 5.67 -3.88 -2.87
CA ARG A 20 5.90 -2.69 -3.68
C ARG A 20 7.22 -2.70 -4.42
N PHE A 21 8.28 -3.22 -3.80
CA PHE A 21 9.56 -3.43 -4.46
C PHE A 21 9.40 -4.33 -5.70
N TRP A 22 8.78 -5.51 -5.55
CA TRP A 22 8.62 -6.46 -6.65
C TRP A 22 7.67 -5.96 -7.73
N GLN A 23 6.57 -5.28 -7.36
CA GLN A 23 5.66 -4.64 -8.32
C GLN A 23 6.40 -3.60 -9.16
N SER A 24 7.11 -2.67 -8.50
CA SER A 24 7.83 -1.60 -9.19
C SER A 24 8.92 -2.16 -10.11
N LEU A 25 9.61 -3.21 -9.67
CA LEU A 25 10.60 -3.92 -10.50
C LEU A 25 9.95 -4.59 -11.71
N SER A 26 8.82 -5.26 -11.53
CA SER A 26 8.06 -5.88 -12.62
C SER A 26 7.67 -4.86 -13.68
N VAL A 27 7.15 -3.70 -13.27
CA VAL A 27 6.79 -2.58 -14.16
C VAL A 27 8.02 -2.03 -14.90
N CYS A 28 9.16 -1.87 -14.23
CA CYS A 28 10.38 -1.41 -14.89
C CYS A 28 10.86 -2.41 -15.97
N LEU A 29 10.84 -3.70 -15.65
CA LEU A 29 11.25 -4.76 -16.58
C LEU A 29 10.29 -4.88 -17.77
N SER A 30 8.97 -4.79 -17.55
CA SER A 30 7.98 -4.88 -18.63
C SER A 30 7.98 -3.67 -19.56
N THR A 31 8.35 -2.48 -19.05
CA THR A 31 8.45 -1.25 -19.84
C THR A 31 9.81 -1.04 -20.50
N GLY A 32 10.74 -2.00 -20.38
CA GLY A 32 12.10 -1.90 -20.92
C GLY A 32 12.93 -0.80 -20.27
N ARG A 33 12.52 -0.28 -19.11
CA ARG A 33 13.27 0.72 -18.36
C ARG A 33 14.40 0.02 -17.63
N SER A 34 15.64 0.37 -18.00
CA SER A 34 16.80 -0.05 -17.23
C SER A 34 16.76 0.61 -15.85
N VAL A 35 16.85 -0.20 -14.81
CA VAL A 35 16.97 0.27 -13.44
C VAL A 35 18.46 0.31 -13.08
N ALA A 36 19.09 1.47 -13.29
CA ALA A 36 20.47 1.68 -12.90
C ALA A 36 20.63 1.47 -11.37
N GLY A 37 21.64 0.72 -10.93
CA GLY A 37 21.91 0.49 -9.50
C GLY A 37 21.22 -0.74 -8.88
N LEU A 38 20.32 -1.43 -9.60
CA LEU A 38 19.90 -2.78 -9.22
C LEU A 38 20.85 -3.84 -9.81
N PRO A 39 21.07 -4.97 -9.11
CA PRO A 39 21.65 -6.15 -9.76
C PRO A 39 20.86 -6.46 -11.03
N SER A 40 21.52 -6.96 -12.07
CA SER A 40 20.85 -7.41 -13.29
C SER A 40 19.76 -8.43 -12.92
N CYS A 41 18.52 -7.97 -12.82
CA CYS A 41 17.36 -8.80 -12.53
C CYS A 41 16.69 -9.14 -13.85
N THR A 42 16.52 -10.42 -14.11
CA THR A 42 15.73 -10.89 -15.24
C THR A 42 14.24 -10.87 -14.89
N SER A 43 13.38 -10.82 -15.91
CA SER A 43 11.94 -11.01 -15.72
C SER A 43 11.63 -12.33 -14.98
N VAL A 44 12.40 -13.39 -15.26
CA VAL A 44 12.28 -14.70 -14.59
C VAL A 44 12.56 -14.60 -13.09
N GLU A 45 13.60 -13.89 -12.68
CA GLU A 45 13.92 -13.70 -11.26
C GLU A 45 12.87 -12.85 -10.54
N CYS A 46 12.36 -11.80 -11.20
CA CYS A 46 11.27 -10.99 -10.68
C CYS A 46 10.00 -11.83 -10.49
N SER A 47 9.57 -12.59 -11.50
CA SER A 47 8.42 -13.50 -11.41
C SER A 47 8.59 -14.57 -10.33
N ARG A 48 9.82 -15.04 -10.10
CA ARG A 48 10.13 -15.96 -8.99
C ARG A 48 9.98 -15.28 -7.63
N GLY A 49 10.47 -14.05 -7.48
CA GLY A 49 10.32 -13.24 -6.28
C GLY A 49 8.85 -13.02 -5.91
N VAL A 50 8.05 -12.57 -6.89
CA VAL A 50 6.58 -12.42 -6.78
C VAL A 50 5.92 -13.73 -6.34
N SER A 51 6.22 -14.84 -7.02
CA SER A 51 5.65 -16.16 -6.68
C SER A 51 6.02 -16.64 -5.27
N VAL A 52 7.24 -16.35 -4.79
CA VAL A 52 7.66 -16.68 -3.43
C VAL A 52 6.90 -15.84 -2.42
N LEU A 53 6.76 -14.54 -2.68
CA LEU A 53 6.05 -13.61 -1.80
C LEU A 53 4.55 -13.91 -1.71
N SER A 54 3.87 -14.16 -2.84
CA SER A 54 2.44 -14.54 -2.86
C SER A 54 2.19 -15.81 -2.03
N ARG A 55 2.99 -16.88 -2.22
CA ARG A 55 2.88 -18.09 -1.37
C ARG A 55 3.10 -17.81 0.11
N LEU A 56 4.02 -16.92 0.45
CA LEU A 56 4.28 -16.54 1.84
C LEU A 56 3.09 -15.78 2.43
N LEU A 57 2.52 -14.83 1.68
CA LEU A 57 1.35 -14.07 2.09
C LEU A 57 0.14 -15.00 2.31
N TRP A 58 -0.14 -15.93 1.40
CA TRP A 58 -1.18 -16.95 1.60
C TRP A 58 -0.96 -17.79 2.85
N ARG A 59 0.28 -18.23 3.09
CA ARG A 59 0.62 -18.94 4.32
C ARG A 59 0.43 -18.07 5.57
N LYS A 60 0.77 -16.79 5.51
CA LYS A 60 0.58 -15.85 6.62
C LYS A 60 -0.90 -15.62 6.89
N PHE A 61 -1.71 -15.42 5.84
CA PHE A 61 -3.16 -15.30 5.92
C PHE A 61 -3.80 -16.45 6.69
N GLY A 62 -3.42 -17.70 6.38
CA GLY A 62 -3.92 -18.89 7.07
C GLY A 62 -3.51 -19.00 8.54
N LEU A 63 -2.46 -18.29 8.98
CA LEU A 63 -1.96 -18.29 10.36
C LEU A 63 -2.52 -17.14 11.21
N LEU A 64 -3.06 -16.10 10.58
CA LEU A 64 -3.57 -14.93 11.28
C LEU A 64 -4.93 -15.24 11.92
N GLY A 65 -5.12 -14.78 13.16
CA GLY A 65 -6.41 -14.83 13.86
C GLY A 65 -7.22 -13.55 13.72
N ASP A 66 -6.56 -12.40 13.59
CA ASP A 66 -7.19 -11.08 13.50
C ASP A 66 -7.71 -10.77 12.09
N ALA A 67 -8.95 -10.30 11.99
CA ALA A 67 -9.59 -9.97 10.71
C ALA A 67 -8.93 -8.79 10.00
N ALA A 68 -8.47 -7.76 10.74
CA ALA A 68 -7.85 -6.59 10.12
C ALA A 68 -6.49 -6.95 9.51
N ASP A 69 -5.70 -7.78 10.20
CA ASP A 69 -4.43 -8.28 9.67
C ASP A 69 -4.65 -9.22 8.46
N LYS A 70 -5.71 -10.03 8.46
CA LYS A 70 -6.09 -10.84 7.29
C LYS A 70 -6.43 -9.99 6.08
N LEU A 71 -7.25 -8.95 6.26
CA LEU A 71 -7.61 -8.02 5.19
C LEU A 71 -6.38 -7.25 4.70
N ALA A 72 -5.47 -6.85 5.59
CA ALA A 72 -4.21 -6.25 5.19
C ALA A 72 -3.39 -7.20 4.28
N VAL A 73 -3.29 -8.49 4.62
CA VAL A 73 -2.62 -9.48 3.77
C VAL A 73 -3.35 -9.67 2.43
N LEU A 74 -4.68 -9.73 2.42
CA LEU A 74 -5.46 -9.86 1.20
C LEU A 74 -5.24 -8.67 0.25
N SER A 75 -5.22 -7.44 0.76
CA SER A 75 -4.92 -6.29 -0.09
C SER A 75 -3.50 -6.33 -0.66
N LEU A 76 -2.51 -6.79 0.12
CA LEU A 76 -1.15 -7.02 -0.40
C LEU A 76 -1.09 -8.09 -1.49
N LEU A 77 -1.85 -9.18 -1.34
CA LEU A 77 -1.97 -10.22 -2.36
C LEU A 77 -2.58 -9.67 -3.64
N TYR A 78 -3.68 -8.91 -3.52
CA TYR A 78 -4.35 -8.29 -4.65
C TYR A 78 -3.43 -7.36 -5.42
N ASP A 79 -2.80 -6.41 -4.72
CA ASP A 79 -1.84 -5.46 -5.30
C ASP A 79 -0.71 -6.24 -6.00
N LEU A 80 -0.11 -7.23 -5.32
CA LEU A 80 1.00 -8.01 -5.87
C LEU A 80 0.62 -8.79 -7.14
N GLU A 81 -0.55 -9.43 -7.17
CA GLU A 81 -0.95 -10.32 -8.26
C GLU A 81 -1.48 -9.55 -9.48
N ARG A 82 -2.22 -8.47 -9.25
CA ARG A 82 -2.82 -7.66 -10.32
C ARG A 82 -1.79 -6.81 -11.07
N ASP A 83 -0.77 -6.30 -10.39
CA ASP A 83 0.24 -5.41 -10.99
C ASP A 83 1.45 -6.15 -11.59
N THR A 84 1.55 -7.48 -11.39
CA THR A 84 2.69 -8.27 -11.87
C THR A 84 2.33 -9.35 -12.89
N SER A 85 1.05 -9.66 -13.07
CA SER A 85 0.60 -10.60 -14.10
C SER A 85 0.13 -9.87 -15.36
N LEU A 86 0.66 -10.28 -16.52
CA LEU A 86 0.17 -9.81 -17.83
C LEU A 86 -1.09 -10.56 -18.30
N VAL A 87 -1.41 -11.69 -17.65
CA VAL A 87 -2.54 -12.57 -18.01
C VAL A 87 -3.43 -12.75 -16.78
N ALA A 88 -4.73 -12.60 -16.97
CA ALA A 88 -5.70 -12.86 -15.91
C ALA A 88 -5.62 -14.31 -15.43
N ASP A 89 -5.41 -14.52 -14.14
CA ASP A 89 -5.45 -15.83 -13.48
C ASP A 89 -6.74 -15.94 -12.68
N TYR A 90 -7.81 -16.35 -13.36
CA TYR A 90 -9.14 -16.45 -12.77
C TYR A 90 -9.22 -17.39 -11.56
N ALA A 91 -8.31 -18.37 -11.47
CA ALA A 91 -8.29 -19.29 -10.32
C ALA A 91 -7.78 -18.59 -9.06
N ARG A 92 -6.74 -17.75 -9.19
CA ARG A 92 -6.24 -16.92 -8.09
C ARG A 92 -7.23 -15.82 -7.71
N GLU A 93 -7.86 -15.22 -8.71
CA GLU A 93 -8.91 -14.23 -8.47
C GLU A 93 -10.07 -14.84 -7.69
N ALA A 94 -10.52 -16.04 -8.05
CA ALA A 94 -11.53 -16.77 -7.28
C ALA A 94 -11.06 -17.12 -5.85
N GLU A 95 -9.83 -17.61 -5.68
CA GLU A 95 -9.26 -17.91 -4.36
C GLU A 95 -9.18 -16.66 -3.47
N TRP A 96 -8.83 -15.51 -4.05
CA TRP A 96 -8.83 -14.23 -3.39
C TRP A 96 -10.24 -13.79 -2.97
N SER A 97 -11.20 -13.84 -3.90
CA SER A 97 -12.60 -13.47 -3.63
C SER A 97 -13.24 -14.34 -2.56
N ASP A 98 -13.11 -15.66 -2.65
CA ASP A 98 -13.62 -16.60 -1.64
C ASP A 98 -13.02 -16.31 -0.25
N SER A 99 -11.70 -16.05 -0.22
CA SER A 99 -10.98 -15.71 1.02
C SER A 99 -11.43 -14.37 1.59
N PHE A 100 -11.62 -13.37 0.74
CA PHE A 100 -12.13 -12.05 1.13
C PHE A 100 -13.55 -12.15 1.69
N GLU A 101 -14.47 -12.80 0.98
CA GLU A 101 -15.86 -12.96 1.40
C GLU A 101 -15.96 -13.68 2.75
N SER A 102 -15.11 -14.69 2.99
CA SER A 102 -15.05 -15.41 4.26
C SER A 102 -14.68 -14.53 5.47
N VAL A 103 -13.91 -13.46 5.24
CA VAL A 103 -13.49 -12.50 6.27
C VAL A 103 -14.45 -11.31 6.35
N ALA A 104 -14.91 -10.81 5.20
CA ALA A 104 -15.74 -9.61 5.08
C ALA A 104 -17.18 -9.85 5.58
N SER A 105 -17.77 -11.00 5.26
CA SER A 105 -19.19 -11.28 5.56
C SER A 105 -19.53 -11.17 7.07
N PRO A 106 -18.73 -11.76 8.00
CA PRO A 106 -18.94 -11.55 9.44
C PRO A 106 -18.75 -10.09 9.87
N CYS A 107 -17.81 -9.35 9.27
CA CYS A 107 -17.53 -7.96 9.61
C CYS A 107 -18.69 -7.04 9.20
N LEU A 108 -19.25 -7.26 8.01
CA LEU A 108 -20.34 -6.45 7.46
C LEU A 108 -21.67 -6.76 8.15
N SER A 109 -21.86 -7.99 8.62
CA SER A 109 -23.03 -8.37 9.43
C SER A 109 -23.10 -7.64 10.77
N ASP A 110 -21.95 -7.22 11.32
CA ASP A 110 -21.84 -6.44 12.56
C ASP A 110 -21.20 -5.05 12.33
N ALA A 111 -21.43 -4.48 11.13
CA ALA A 111 -20.84 -3.21 10.69
C ALA A 111 -20.86 -2.05 11.71
N PRO A 112 -21.92 -1.86 12.53
CA PRO A 112 -21.95 -0.79 13.54
C PRO A 112 -20.88 -0.94 14.64
N SER A 113 -20.45 -2.16 14.98
CA SER A 113 -19.51 -2.45 16.06
C SER A 113 -18.05 -2.48 15.59
N VAL A 114 -17.83 -2.52 14.28
CA VAL A 114 -16.50 -2.66 13.67
C VAL A 114 -15.59 -1.50 14.09
N GLY A 115 -14.48 -1.85 14.75
CA GLY A 115 -13.43 -0.90 15.10
C GLY A 115 -12.78 -0.27 13.88
N GLU A 116 -12.28 0.96 14.03
CA GLU A 116 -11.89 1.79 12.88
C GLU A 116 -10.77 1.19 12.02
N ARG A 117 -9.77 0.56 12.66
CA ARG A 117 -8.70 -0.16 11.94
C ARG A 117 -9.26 -1.24 11.02
N LEU A 118 -10.21 -2.03 11.51
CA LEU A 118 -10.85 -3.08 10.72
C LEU A 118 -11.69 -2.49 9.60
N ARG A 119 -12.43 -1.40 9.86
CA ARG A 119 -13.22 -0.68 8.86
C ARG A 119 -12.36 -0.16 7.72
N ILE A 120 -11.21 0.44 8.01
CA ILE A 120 -10.27 0.95 7.00
C ILE A 120 -9.77 -0.18 6.10
N ARG A 121 -9.32 -1.30 6.70
CA ARG A 121 -8.85 -2.47 5.94
C ARG A 121 -9.94 -3.11 5.10
N LEU A 122 -11.14 -3.19 5.64
CA LEU A 122 -12.30 -3.72 4.94
C LEU A 122 -12.64 -2.85 3.73
N CYS A 123 -12.67 -1.52 3.89
CA CYS A 123 -12.94 -0.60 2.78
C CYS A 123 -11.87 -0.68 1.70
N ARG A 124 -10.59 -0.85 2.07
CA ARG A 124 -9.52 -1.08 1.09
C ARG A 124 -9.77 -2.32 0.24
N CYS A 125 -10.07 -3.45 0.86
CA CYS A 125 -10.38 -4.69 0.13
C CYS A 125 -11.71 -4.62 -0.62
N LEU A 126 -12.71 -3.87 -0.15
CA LEU A 126 -13.96 -3.66 -0.90
C LEU A 126 -13.69 -2.88 -2.20
N SER A 127 -12.81 -1.87 -2.16
CA SER A 127 -12.39 -1.20 -3.39
C SER A 127 -11.74 -2.18 -4.38
N ASP A 128 -10.92 -3.11 -3.87
CA ASP A 128 -10.29 -4.16 -4.68
C ASP A 128 -11.32 -5.14 -5.27
N TYR A 129 -12.27 -5.59 -4.46
CA TYR A 129 -13.31 -6.56 -4.83
C TYR A 129 -14.26 -6.02 -5.90
N PHE A 130 -14.68 -4.76 -5.80
CA PHE A 130 -15.60 -4.14 -6.76
C PHE A 130 -14.89 -3.50 -7.97
N TYR A 131 -13.57 -3.58 -8.07
CA TYR A 131 -12.87 -2.93 -9.16
C TYR A 131 -13.22 -3.59 -10.51
N PHE A 132 -13.88 -2.81 -11.39
CA PHE A 132 -14.49 -3.21 -12.67
C PHE A 132 -15.81 -4.00 -12.58
N ASP A 133 -16.48 -4.05 -11.44
CA ASP A 133 -17.85 -4.58 -11.37
C ASP A 133 -18.87 -3.53 -11.84
N PRO A 134 -19.54 -3.71 -13.01
CA PRO A 134 -20.52 -2.75 -13.51
C PRO A 134 -21.84 -2.77 -12.73
N SER A 135 -22.03 -3.73 -11.83
CA SER A 135 -23.26 -3.94 -11.03
C SER A 135 -23.11 -3.61 -9.55
N ALA A 136 -21.97 -3.05 -9.15
CA ALA A 136 -21.66 -2.78 -7.75
C ALA A 136 -22.64 -1.81 -7.05
N GLU A 137 -23.29 -0.89 -7.78
CA GLU A 137 -24.10 0.19 -7.16
C GLU A 137 -25.27 -0.30 -6.28
N ASP A 138 -25.86 -1.43 -6.65
CA ASP A 138 -26.99 -2.03 -5.92
C ASP A 138 -26.53 -2.98 -4.80
N ASP A 139 -25.23 -3.29 -4.72
CA ASP A 139 -24.69 -4.21 -3.72
C ASP A 139 -24.54 -3.53 -2.35
N SER A 140 -25.03 -4.22 -1.30
CA SER A 140 -25.01 -3.70 0.06
C SER A 140 -23.59 -3.46 0.63
N TRP A 141 -22.59 -4.23 0.19
CA TRP A 141 -21.21 -4.09 0.61
C TRP A 141 -20.55 -2.89 -0.09
N PHE A 142 -20.90 -2.65 -1.35
CA PHE A 142 -20.47 -1.43 -2.05
C PHE A 142 -21.12 -0.18 -1.44
N GLN A 143 -22.40 -0.25 -1.08
CA GLN A 143 -23.08 0.82 -0.37
C GLN A 143 -22.39 1.13 0.97
N PHE A 144 -21.99 0.09 1.72
CA PHE A 144 -21.19 0.26 2.94
C PHE A 144 -19.87 0.99 2.67
N LEU A 145 -19.12 0.61 1.62
CA LEU A 145 -17.88 1.30 1.22
C LEU A 145 -18.14 2.79 0.93
N ARG A 146 -19.12 3.07 0.06
CA ARG A 146 -19.49 4.43 -0.34
C ARG A 146 -19.90 5.29 0.86
N ASP A 147 -20.78 4.76 1.71
CA ASP A 147 -21.29 5.49 2.86
C ASP A 147 -20.19 5.71 3.91
N THR A 148 -19.26 4.76 4.05
CA THR A 148 -18.08 4.92 4.91
C THR A 148 -17.17 6.03 4.40
N VAL A 149 -16.82 6.04 3.10
CA VAL A 149 -15.99 7.09 2.49
C VAL A 149 -16.62 8.47 2.66
N ARG A 150 -17.94 8.58 2.43
CA ARG A 150 -18.68 9.83 2.64
C ARG A 150 -18.73 10.24 4.13
N GLY A 151 -18.89 9.28 5.04
CA GLY A 151 -18.86 9.52 6.48
C GLY A 151 -17.49 10.02 6.95
N TRP A 152 -16.40 9.46 6.41
CA TRP A 152 -15.05 9.96 6.65
C TRP A 152 -14.87 11.39 6.13
N ALA A 153 -15.32 11.68 4.91
CA ALA A 153 -15.26 13.03 4.36
C ALA A 153 -16.06 14.04 5.22
N GLY A 154 -17.28 13.68 5.61
CA GLY A 154 -18.15 14.53 6.43
C GLY A 154 -17.68 14.74 7.87
N SER A 155 -16.85 13.84 8.41
CA SER A 155 -16.29 13.94 9.76
C SER A 155 -14.90 14.59 9.82
N PHE A 156 -14.31 14.94 8.67
CA PHE A 156 -13.01 15.60 8.63
C PHE A 156 -13.09 17.04 9.11
N SER A 157 -12.13 17.44 9.95
CA SER A 157 -11.94 18.83 10.39
C SER A 157 -10.58 19.32 9.94
N SER A 158 -10.51 20.52 9.35
CA SER A 158 -9.23 21.15 8.99
C SER A 158 -8.39 21.56 10.21
N VAL A 159 -8.99 21.61 11.40
CA VAL A 159 -8.33 21.99 12.65
C VAL A 159 -7.78 20.78 13.40
N THR A 160 -8.55 19.69 13.44
CA THR A 160 -8.26 18.52 14.29
C THR A 160 -8.05 17.23 13.51
N GLY A 161 -8.20 17.26 12.18
CA GLY A 161 -8.26 16.05 11.36
C GLY A 161 -9.43 15.15 11.78
N TRP A 162 -9.20 13.84 11.72
CA TRP A 162 -10.06 12.81 12.27
C TRP A 162 -9.61 12.50 13.69
N GLY A 163 -10.14 13.25 14.65
CA GLY A 163 -9.74 13.15 16.05
C GLY A 163 -9.83 11.71 16.58
N GLY A 164 -8.83 11.31 17.39
CA GLY A 164 -8.76 9.98 17.99
C GLY A 164 -8.19 8.87 17.09
N LEU A 165 -7.89 9.17 15.83
CA LEU A 165 -7.28 8.22 14.92
C LEU A 165 -5.75 8.26 15.02
N SER A 166 -5.12 7.09 14.93
CA SER A 166 -3.66 7.02 14.84
C SER A 166 -3.18 7.57 13.50
N LEU A 167 -1.95 8.10 13.44
CA LEU A 167 -1.39 8.60 12.18
C LEU A 167 -1.36 7.53 11.07
N PRO A 168 -0.92 6.28 11.31
CA PRO A 168 -1.00 5.22 10.31
C PRO A 168 -2.42 5.01 9.77
N ASP A 169 -3.40 4.88 10.65
CA ASP A 169 -4.81 4.65 10.26
C ASP A 169 -5.36 5.85 9.48
N ALA A 170 -4.97 7.07 9.85
CA ALA A 170 -5.36 8.29 9.13
C ALA A 170 -4.80 8.33 7.70
N LEU A 171 -3.53 7.96 7.51
CA LEU A 171 -2.91 7.91 6.18
C LEU A 171 -3.51 6.79 5.33
N GLU A 172 -3.83 5.65 5.92
CA GLU A 172 -4.52 4.57 5.21
C GLU A 172 -5.94 4.97 4.83
N ARG A 173 -6.64 5.71 5.68
CA ARG A 173 -7.93 6.29 5.31
C ARG A 173 -7.82 7.24 4.11
N VAL A 174 -6.79 8.11 4.09
CA VAL A 174 -6.51 8.96 2.91
C VAL A 174 -6.27 8.11 1.68
N GLU A 175 -5.49 7.03 1.78
CA GLU A 175 -5.22 6.12 0.67
C GLU A 175 -6.50 5.46 0.15
N VAL A 176 -7.36 4.95 1.03
CA VAL A 176 -8.65 4.35 0.62
C VAL A 176 -9.53 5.36 -0.10
N MET A 177 -9.59 6.60 0.40
CA MET A 177 -10.37 7.67 -0.25
C MET A 177 -9.79 8.05 -1.62
N ASN A 178 -8.47 8.09 -1.76
CA ASN A 178 -7.81 8.34 -3.05
C ASN A 178 -8.06 7.19 -4.04
N ARG A 179 -7.93 5.94 -3.57
CA ARG A 179 -8.19 4.73 -4.35
C ARG A 179 -9.65 4.65 -4.79
N TYR A 180 -10.60 5.00 -3.93
CA TYR A 180 -12.02 5.07 -4.26
C TYR A 180 -12.28 6.05 -5.40
N SER A 181 -11.73 7.26 -5.31
CA SER A 181 -11.82 8.28 -6.35
C SER A 181 -11.29 7.76 -7.70
N TYR A 182 -10.14 7.10 -7.68
CA TYR A 182 -9.54 6.52 -8.90
C TYR A 182 -10.35 5.37 -9.49
N MET A 183 -10.69 4.37 -8.67
CA MET A 183 -11.29 3.11 -9.14
C MET A 183 -12.74 3.29 -9.62
N PHE A 184 -13.49 4.18 -8.98
CA PHE A 184 -14.91 4.40 -9.27
C PHE A 184 -15.19 5.73 -9.98
N LEU A 185 -14.15 6.52 -10.27
CA LEU A 185 -14.25 7.81 -10.93
C LEU A 185 -15.25 8.76 -10.23
N ASP A 186 -15.35 8.67 -8.90
CA ASP A 186 -16.22 9.50 -8.06
C ASP A 186 -15.40 10.61 -7.37
N PRO A 187 -15.45 11.85 -7.87
CA PRO A 187 -14.68 12.96 -7.32
C PRO A 187 -15.34 13.63 -6.09
N SER A 188 -16.47 13.10 -5.59
CA SER A 188 -17.29 13.78 -4.58
C SER A 188 -16.56 14.07 -3.26
N CYS A 189 -15.50 13.30 -2.97
CA CYS A 189 -14.71 13.44 -1.75
C CYS A 189 -13.31 14.02 -1.98
N ASP A 190 -12.91 14.32 -3.22
CA ASP A 190 -11.52 14.66 -3.59
C ASP A 190 -10.95 15.86 -2.81
N ALA A 191 -11.75 16.93 -2.69
CA ALA A 191 -11.34 18.14 -1.98
C ALA A 191 -11.04 17.87 -0.49
N VAL A 192 -11.80 16.98 0.13
CA VAL A 192 -11.58 16.58 1.52
C VAL A 192 -10.40 15.62 1.61
N THR A 193 -10.25 14.67 0.68
CA THR A 193 -9.09 13.78 0.58
C THR A 193 -7.78 14.57 0.50
N GLY A 194 -7.71 15.56 -0.39
CA GLY A 194 -6.55 16.45 -0.52
C GLY A 194 -6.29 17.28 0.73
N SER A 195 -7.34 17.81 1.36
CA SER A 195 -7.21 18.57 2.62
C SER A 195 -6.69 17.69 3.76
N ALA A 196 -7.18 16.45 3.86
CA ALA A 196 -6.73 15.47 4.85
C ALA A 196 -5.26 15.10 4.63
N TYR A 197 -4.86 14.84 3.38
CA TYR A 197 -3.47 14.58 3.05
C TYR A 197 -2.56 15.73 3.49
N VAL A 198 -2.88 16.98 3.14
CA VAL A 198 -2.09 18.16 3.55
C VAL A 198 -2.02 18.29 5.06
N PHE A 199 -3.13 18.04 5.77
CA PHE A 199 -3.18 18.08 7.23
C PHE A 199 -2.20 17.06 7.84
N TYR A 200 -2.28 15.78 7.46
CA TYR A 200 -1.42 14.75 8.05
C TYR A 200 0.03 14.85 7.59
N ARG A 201 0.27 15.25 6.34
CA ARG A 201 1.61 15.55 5.80
C ARG A 201 2.41 16.49 6.69
N SER A 202 1.76 17.47 7.33
CA SER A 202 2.44 18.42 8.22
C SER A 202 3.18 17.76 9.40
N GLY A 203 2.74 16.57 9.82
CA GLY A 203 3.39 15.79 10.88
C GLY A 203 4.65 15.03 10.43
N PHE A 204 4.94 14.94 9.13
CA PHE A 204 6.06 14.18 8.60
C PHE A 204 7.42 14.59 9.19
N SER A 205 7.64 15.88 9.41
CA SER A 205 8.93 16.39 9.93
C SER A 205 9.25 15.89 11.33
N LEU A 206 8.25 15.43 12.09
CA LEU A 206 8.38 14.95 13.46
C LEU A 206 8.62 13.44 13.58
N LEU A 207 8.62 12.71 12.46
CA LEU A 207 8.78 11.26 12.48
C LEU A 207 10.20 10.83 12.89
N PRO A 208 10.34 9.89 13.84
CA PRO A 208 11.61 9.21 14.10
C PRO A 208 12.17 8.54 12.83
N ALA A 209 13.50 8.47 12.72
CA ALA A 209 14.16 7.84 11.57
C ALA A 209 13.79 6.34 11.38
N SER A 210 13.39 5.66 12.46
CA SER A 210 12.98 4.25 12.45
C SER A 210 11.52 4.01 12.05
N SER A 211 10.74 5.03 11.71
CA SER A 211 9.32 4.91 11.36
C SER A 211 9.08 4.42 9.92
N TYR A 212 9.75 3.35 9.49
CA TYR A 212 9.81 2.91 8.09
C TYR A 212 8.44 2.66 7.44
N GLY A 213 7.48 2.08 8.19
CA GLY A 213 6.12 1.90 7.69
C GLY A 213 5.43 3.23 7.34
N LEU A 214 5.63 4.27 8.15
CA LEU A 214 5.09 5.61 7.87
C LEU A 214 5.84 6.31 6.73
N TYR A 215 7.17 6.21 6.68
CA TYR A 215 7.95 6.70 5.54
C TYR A 215 7.46 6.09 4.23
N PHE A 216 7.23 4.77 4.23
CA PHE A 216 6.72 4.06 3.08
C PHE A 216 5.29 4.50 2.70
N LEU A 217 4.37 4.65 3.67
CA LEU A 217 3.01 5.14 3.40
C LEU A 217 3.01 6.56 2.82
N TYR A 218 3.78 7.49 3.39
CA TYR A 218 3.90 8.85 2.85
C TYR A 218 4.48 8.85 1.44
N HIS A 219 5.48 8.00 1.18
CA HIS A 219 6.09 7.86 -0.14
C HIS A 219 5.08 7.35 -1.16
N THR A 220 4.33 6.30 -0.83
CA THR A 220 3.26 5.80 -1.70
C THR A 220 2.23 6.88 -2.01
N LEU A 221 1.67 7.53 -0.99
CA LEU A 221 0.68 8.59 -1.15
C LEU A 221 1.19 9.79 -1.98
N SER A 222 2.48 10.11 -1.88
CA SER A 222 3.08 11.20 -2.66
C SER A 222 3.16 10.92 -4.16
N LEU A 223 3.00 9.65 -4.58
CA LEU A 223 3.17 9.21 -5.97
C LEU A 223 1.87 8.72 -6.65
N GLU A 224 0.83 8.37 -5.90
CA GLU A 224 -0.36 7.72 -6.48
C GLU A 224 -1.18 8.61 -7.41
N GLY A 225 -1.09 9.94 -7.29
CA GLY A 225 -1.92 10.86 -8.08
C GLY A 225 -3.42 10.70 -7.80
N HIS A 226 -4.26 11.32 -8.63
CA HIS A 226 -5.75 11.37 -8.54
C HIS A 226 -6.30 12.47 -7.64
N ALA A 227 -6.96 12.13 -6.52
CA ALA A 227 -7.49 13.11 -5.57
C ALA A 227 -6.35 13.87 -4.87
N LEU A 228 -5.15 13.28 -4.87
CA LEU A 228 -3.93 13.86 -4.34
C LEU A 228 -3.06 14.42 -5.46
N PRO A 229 -2.56 15.67 -5.34
CA PRO A 229 -1.49 16.13 -6.21
C PRO A 229 -0.21 15.34 -5.91
N ALA A 230 0.56 15.02 -6.95
CA ALA A 230 1.87 14.42 -6.78
C ALA A 230 2.79 15.35 -5.96
N ASP A 231 3.49 14.78 -4.99
CA ASP A 231 4.34 15.50 -4.04
C ASP A 231 5.78 14.99 -4.15
N GLU A 232 6.42 15.35 -5.27
CA GLU A 232 7.78 14.94 -5.58
C GLU A 232 8.78 15.43 -4.51
N GLU A 233 8.55 16.60 -3.92
CA GLU A 233 9.40 17.15 -2.86
C GLU A 233 9.42 16.23 -1.62
N LEU A 234 8.25 15.78 -1.17
CA LEU A 234 8.16 14.85 -0.05
C LEU A 234 8.79 13.50 -0.40
N ALA A 235 8.48 12.96 -1.58
CA ALA A 235 9.04 11.69 -2.04
C ALA A 235 10.57 11.71 -2.03
N GLU A 236 11.17 12.79 -2.55
CA GLU A 236 12.61 12.98 -2.56
C GLU A 236 13.20 13.16 -1.16
N THR A 237 12.51 13.89 -0.29
CA THR A 237 12.92 14.08 1.11
C THR A 237 12.96 12.75 1.85
N ILE A 238 11.96 11.89 1.64
CA ILE A 238 11.89 10.55 2.23
C ILE A 238 13.09 9.70 1.78
N VAL A 239 13.32 9.62 0.46
CA VAL A 239 14.47 8.87 -0.10
C VAL A 239 15.79 9.38 0.46
N SER A 240 15.94 10.70 0.59
CA SER A 240 17.17 11.32 1.10
C SER A 240 17.40 11.01 2.58
N ARG A 241 16.36 11.08 3.41
CA ARG A 241 16.41 10.71 4.84
C ARG A 241 16.73 9.23 5.04
N LEU A 242 16.05 8.35 4.29
CA LEU A 242 16.28 6.91 4.35
C LEU A 242 17.71 6.56 3.90
N SER A 243 18.20 7.19 2.83
CA SER A 243 19.57 7.00 2.34
C SER A 243 20.62 7.37 3.39
N LEU A 244 20.44 8.51 4.06
CA LEU A 244 21.32 8.93 5.14
C LEU A 244 21.27 7.94 6.32
N HIS A 245 20.07 7.50 6.70
CA HIS A 245 19.89 6.57 7.81
C HIS A 245 20.53 5.21 7.54
N VAL A 246 20.33 4.63 6.34
CA VAL A 246 20.96 3.36 5.94
C VAL A 246 22.48 3.47 5.97
N ARG A 247 23.06 4.59 5.52
CA ARG A 247 24.52 4.83 5.62
C ARG A 247 25.01 4.89 7.07
N GLN A 248 24.23 5.49 7.95
CA GLN A 248 24.56 5.61 9.38
C GLN A 248 24.30 4.34 10.18
N SER A 249 23.49 3.42 9.66
CA SER A 249 23.10 2.18 10.32
C SER A 249 23.16 0.98 9.35
N PRO A 250 24.35 0.59 8.87
CA PRO A 250 24.50 -0.53 7.96
C PRO A 250 23.93 -1.83 8.56
N GLY A 251 23.18 -2.60 7.77
CA GLY A 251 22.54 -3.85 8.21
C GLY A 251 21.16 -3.67 8.85
N ALA A 252 20.64 -2.44 8.93
CA ALA A 252 19.25 -2.18 9.28
C ALA A 252 18.31 -2.63 8.14
N ARG A 253 18.01 -3.94 8.12
CA ARG A 253 17.27 -4.61 7.03
C ARG A 253 15.96 -3.92 6.63
N GLU A 254 15.15 -3.47 7.59
CA GLU A 254 13.89 -2.77 7.28
C GLU A 254 14.11 -1.37 6.68
N ALA A 255 15.17 -0.66 7.08
CA ALA A 255 15.54 0.62 6.49
C ALA A 255 15.99 0.46 5.04
N GLU A 256 16.85 -0.54 4.79
CA GLU A 256 17.34 -0.89 3.45
C GLU A 256 16.18 -1.29 2.54
N LEU A 257 15.28 -2.14 3.05
CA LEU A 257 14.08 -2.54 2.32
C LEU A 257 13.18 -1.34 2.01
N CYS A 258 12.90 -0.48 2.99
CA CYS A 258 12.09 0.73 2.79
C CYS A 258 12.68 1.62 1.70
N LEU A 259 14.00 1.88 1.76
CA LEU A 259 14.72 2.67 0.76
C LEU A 259 14.62 2.04 -0.64
N LEU A 260 14.88 0.74 -0.76
CA LEU A 260 14.80 0.03 -2.04
C LEU A 260 13.39 0.10 -2.63
N SER A 261 12.36 -0.08 -1.83
CA SER A 261 10.97 0.03 -2.27
C SER A 261 10.64 1.44 -2.76
N CYS A 262 11.06 2.48 -2.01
CA CYS A 262 10.84 3.87 -2.40
C CYS A 262 11.54 4.22 -3.73
N LEU A 263 12.81 3.81 -3.88
CA LEU A 263 13.57 4.03 -5.11
C LEU A 263 12.96 3.30 -6.30
N ALA A 264 12.44 2.08 -6.06
CA ALA A 264 11.70 1.29 -7.03
C ALA A 264 10.49 2.04 -7.56
N SER A 265 9.67 2.56 -6.67
CA SER A 265 8.43 3.24 -7.04
C SER A 265 8.64 4.61 -7.68
N SER A 266 9.69 5.35 -7.31
CA SER A 266 9.98 6.66 -7.93
C SER A 266 10.70 6.56 -9.28
N GLY A 267 11.15 5.36 -9.70
CA GLY A 267 12.07 5.24 -10.84
C GLY A 267 13.40 5.99 -10.64
N ALA A 268 13.72 6.37 -9.40
CA ALA A 268 14.76 7.34 -9.04
C ALA A 268 16.09 6.70 -8.61
N PHE A 269 16.40 5.49 -9.09
CA PHE A 269 17.61 4.76 -8.69
C PHE A 269 18.95 5.41 -9.11
N ARG A 270 18.93 6.57 -9.80
CA ARG A 270 20.13 7.36 -10.12
C ARG A 270 20.96 7.77 -8.88
N ARG A 271 20.45 7.60 -7.65
CA ARG A 271 21.07 8.09 -6.40
C ARG A 271 21.84 7.02 -5.60
N LEU A 272 21.88 5.76 -6.06
CA LEU A 272 22.66 4.69 -5.44
C LEU A 272 23.89 4.31 -6.30
N GLU A 273 24.99 5.04 -6.09
CA GLU A 273 26.43 4.74 -6.38
C GLU A 273 27.19 5.59 -7.42
N PRO A 274 28.50 5.88 -7.22
CA PRO A 274 29.35 5.64 -6.03
C PRO A 274 30.05 6.91 -5.46
N GLU A 275 29.85 7.19 -4.18
CA GLU A 275 30.89 7.75 -3.29
C GLU A 275 31.19 6.75 -2.15
N ILE A 276 31.03 5.46 -2.46
CA ILE A 276 31.65 4.38 -1.69
C ILE A 276 32.83 3.93 -2.54
N ALA A 277 33.93 4.67 -2.40
CA ALA A 277 35.28 4.29 -2.77
C ALA A 277 36.18 4.61 -1.57
#